data_AF-A0A9E3XUK4-F1
#
_entry.id   AF-A0A9E3XUK4-F1
#
_cell.length_a   1.000
_cell.length_b   1.000
_cell.length_c   1.000
_cell.angle_alpha   90.00
_cell.angle_beta   90.00
_cell.angle_gamma   90.00
#
_symmetry.space_group_name_H-M   'P 1'
#
loop_
_entity.id
_entity.type
_entity.pdbx_description
1 polymer ?
#
loop_
_entity_poly.entity_id
_entity_poly.type
_entity_poly.pdbx_seq_one_letter_code
_entity_poly.pdbx_strand_id
1 'polypeptide(L)'
;MSTPSTLATPDLAAAAEVIALADSVVGTGVQTLHANGGPDANQVLAYDLAHAAAQVGTARAMLGYGEKGDVEARLACGFAADMIHDLITRIAGREALWGVPIAPLKNAHPFLETFRTPEYVASLATTPGPRHLDDDMEMVADTFRSFAEKVIKPQAE
;
A
#
# COMPACT_ATOMS: atom_id res chain seq x y z
N MET A 1 -14.16 24.60 -18.80
CA MET A 1 -13.81 25.14 -17.47
C MET A 1 -13.91 23.97 -16.51
N SER A 2 -12.78 23.35 -16.15
CA SER A 2 -12.79 22.28 -15.14
C SER A 2 -13.00 22.93 -13.79
N THR A 3 -14.07 22.54 -13.11
CA THR A 3 -14.31 22.85 -11.70
C THR A 3 -13.07 22.45 -10.90
N PRO A 4 -12.61 23.23 -9.91
CA PRO A 4 -11.58 22.77 -9.00
C PRO A 4 -12.13 21.52 -8.29
N SER A 5 -11.61 20.35 -8.64
CA SER A 5 -11.97 19.10 -7.99
C SER A 5 -11.51 19.21 -6.54
N THR A 6 -12.44 19.36 -5.61
CA THR A 6 -12.13 19.25 -4.18
C THR A 6 -11.60 17.84 -3.95
N LEU A 7 -10.35 17.72 -3.49
CA LEU A 7 -9.73 16.43 -3.21
C LEU A 7 -10.62 15.62 -2.27
N ALA A 8 -10.74 14.32 -2.55
CA ALA A 8 -11.51 13.41 -1.72
C ALA A 8 -11.05 13.49 -0.25
N THR A 9 -12.02 13.50 0.67
CA THR A 9 -11.73 13.34 2.10
C THR A 9 -11.22 11.91 2.33
N PRO A 10 -10.11 11.72 3.08
CA PRO A 10 -9.62 10.38 3.38
C PRO A 10 -10.64 9.57 4.17
N ASP A 11 -10.75 8.27 3.86
CA ASP A 11 -11.66 7.33 4.51
C ASP A 11 -10.89 6.08 4.96
N LEU A 12 -10.45 6.08 6.22
CA LEU A 12 -9.70 4.98 6.81
C LEU A 12 -10.56 3.73 7.05
N ALA A 13 -11.87 3.89 7.22
CA ALA A 13 -12.78 2.76 7.39
C ALA A 13 -12.91 2.01 6.06
N ALA A 14 -13.16 2.72 4.96
CA ALA A 14 -13.17 2.13 3.63
C ALA A 14 -11.81 1.53 3.25
N ALA A 15 -10.70 2.18 3.63
CA ALA A 15 -9.36 1.63 3.45
C ALA A 15 -9.19 0.29 4.18
N ALA A 16 -9.64 0.20 5.44
CA ALA A 16 -9.60 -1.04 6.20
C ALA A 16 -10.44 -2.16 5.56
N GLU A 17 -11.61 -1.84 5.02
CA GLU A 17 -12.47 -2.80 4.31
C GLU A 17 -11.79 -3.38 3.06
N VAL A 18 -11.18 -2.54 2.22
CA VAL A 18 -10.50 -3.04 1.01
C VAL A 18 -9.22 -3.82 1.36
N ILE A 19 -8.51 -3.43 2.42
CA ILE A 19 -7.35 -4.18 2.93
C ILE A 19 -7.78 -5.57 3.41
N ALA A 20 -8.90 -5.68 4.15
CA ALA A 20 -9.44 -6.97 4.57
C ALA A 20 -9.86 -7.83 3.39
N LEU A 21 -10.44 -7.23 2.35
CA LEU A 21 -10.76 -7.94 1.11
C LEU A 21 -9.49 -8.48 0.41
N ALA A 22 -8.45 -7.67 0.28
CA ALA A 22 -7.16 -8.11 -0.26
C ALA A 22 -6.52 -9.25 0.55
N ASP A 23 -6.56 -9.14 1.88
CA ASP A 23 -6.07 -10.16 2.80
C ASP A 23 -6.78 -11.50 2.59
N SER A 24 -8.09 -11.49 2.32
CA SER A 24 -8.86 -12.70 2.02
C SER A 24 -8.43 -13.37 0.70
N VAL A 25 -8.09 -12.57 -0.31
CA VAL A 25 -7.59 -13.05 -1.62
C VAL A 25 -6.20 -13.66 -1.46
N VAL A 26 -5.30 -12.99 -0.73
CA VAL A 26 -3.97 -13.51 -0.40
C VAL A 26 -4.07 -14.80 0.41
N GLY A 27 -4.94 -14.84 1.42
CA GLY A 27 -5.19 -16.03 2.24
C GLY A 27 -5.68 -17.22 1.43
N THR A 28 -6.56 -16.99 0.45
CA THR A 28 -7.00 -18.03 -0.49
C THR A 28 -5.83 -18.52 -1.36
N GLY A 29 -5.02 -17.60 -1.89
CA GLY A 29 -3.84 -17.95 -2.67
C GLY A 29 -2.80 -18.77 -1.90
N VAL A 30 -2.58 -18.47 -0.61
CA VAL A 30 -1.70 -19.27 0.26
C VAL A 30 -2.24 -20.69 0.46
N GLN A 31 -3.55 -20.85 0.64
CA GLN A 31 -4.16 -22.19 0.73
C GLN A 31 -4.00 -22.97 -0.57
N THR A 32 -4.23 -22.31 -1.72
CA THR A 32 -4.02 -22.88 -3.05
C THR A 32 -2.57 -23.31 -3.26
N LEU A 33 -1.61 -22.46 -2.88
CA LEU A 33 -0.18 -22.76 -2.95
C LEU A 33 0.16 -24.03 -2.16
N HIS A 34 -0.33 -24.12 -0.92
CA HIS A 34 -0.09 -25.28 -0.06
C HIS A 34 -0.70 -26.56 -0.65
N ALA A 35 -1.95 -26.49 -1.15
CA ALA A 35 -2.63 -27.63 -1.77
C ALA A 35 -1.92 -28.13 -3.04
N ASN A 36 -1.23 -27.25 -3.77
CA ASN A 36 -0.56 -27.55 -5.03
C ASN A 36 0.93 -27.92 -4.90
N GLY A 37 1.38 -28.33 -3.71
CA GLY A 37 2.75 -28.81 -3.49
C GLY A 37 3.72 -27.75 -2.97
N GLY A 38 3.21 -26.59 -2.54
CA GLY A 38 3.98 -25.59 -1.82
C GLY A 38 4.87 -24.69 -2.70
N PRO A 39 5.70 -23.85 -2.07
CA PRO A 39 6.49 -22.81 -2.73
C PRO A 39 7.52 -23.37 -3.70
N ASP A 40 8.16 -24.50 -3.39
CA ASP A 40 9.18 -25.09 -4.26
C ASP A 40 8.59 -25.58 -5.59
N ALA A 41 7.36 -26.08 -5.57
CA ALA A 41 6.64 -26.53 -6.77
C ALA A 41 6.02 -25.37 -7.56
N ASN A 42 5.69 -24.25 -6.90
CA ASN A 42 4.97 -23.12 -7.50
C ASN A 42 5.64 -21.78 -7.18
N GLN A 43 6.94 -21.65 -7.47
CA GLN A 43 7.76 -20.51 -7.05
C GLN A 43 7.21 -19.14 -7.50
N VAL A 44 6.65 -19.05 -8.70
CA VAL A 44 6.07 -17.81 -9.22
C VAL A 44 4.88 -17.36 -8.37
N LEU A 45 3.94 -18.27 -8.08
CA LEU A 45 2.80 -18.00 -7.22
C LEU A 45 3.27 -17.65 -5.79
N ALA A 46 4.27 -18.36 -5.27
CA ALA A 46 4.81 -18.08 -3.94
C ALA A 46 5.42 -16.67 -3.84
N TYR A 47 6.15 -16.22 -4.86
CA TYR A 47 6.75 -14.89 -4.88
C TYR A 47 5.70 -13.78 -5.02
N ASP A 48 4.70 -14.02 -5.86
CA ASP A 48 3.53 -13.16 -6.02
C ASP A 48 2.76 -12.99 -4.69
N LEU A 49 2.51 -14.11 -3.99
CA LEU A 49 1.84 -14.10 -2.69
C LEU A 49 2.66 -13.40 -1.61
N ALA A 50 3.98 -13.60 -1.60
CA ALA A 50 4.86 -12.90 -0.67
C ALA A 50 4.82 -11.38 -0.88
N HIS A 51 4.83 -10.91 -2.14
CA HIS A 51 4.71 -9.48 -2.45
C HIS A 51 3.35 -8.92 -2.04
N ALA A 52 2.27 -9.61 -2.43
CA ALA A 52 0.91 -9.18 -2.09
C ALA A 52 0.71 -9.14 -0.56
N ALA A 53 1.17 -10.17 0.16
CA ALA A 53 1.10 -10.22 1.62
C ALA A 53 1.89 -9.07 2.27
N ALA A 54 3.08 -8.74 1.76
CA ALA A 54 3.88 -7.62 2.26
C ALA A 54 3.17 -6.28 2.04
N GLN A 55 2.55 -6.06 0.88
CA GLN A 55 1.79 -4.85 0.60
C GLN A 55 0.55 -4.75 1.49
N VAL A 56 -0.20 -5.84 1.68
CA VAL A 56 -1.36 -5.89 2.59
C VAL A 56 -0.94 -5.61 4.03
N GLY A 57 0.17 -6.21 4.50
CA GLY A 57 0.72 -5.95 5.83
C GLY A 57 1.14 -4.48 6.00
N THR A 58 1.77 -3.89 4.99
CA THR A 58 2.14 -2.47 4.97
C THR A 58 0.90 -1.57 5.01
N ALA A 59 -0.12 -1.85 4.20
CA ALA A 59 -1.37 -1.09 4.18
C ALA A 59 -2.08 -1.15 5.52
N ARG A 60 -2.07 -2.32 6.18
CA ARG A 60 -2.63 -2.48 7.54
C ARG A 60 -1.88 -1.64 8.57
N ALA A 61 -0.55 -1.59 8.51
CA ALA A 61 0.25 -0.74 9.39
C ALA A 61 -0.01 0.76 9.13
N MET A 62 -0.26 1.14 7.88
CA MET A 62 -0.60 2.51 7.50
C MET A 62 -1.91 3.01 8.11
N LEU A 63 -2.84 2.14 8.52
CA LEU A 63 -4.09 2.58 9.18
C LEU A 63 -3.81 3.30 10.50
N GLY A 64 -2.98 2.71 11.37
CA GLY A 64 -2.60 3.33 12.64
C GLY A 64 -1.72 4.58 12.45
N TYR A 65 -1.01 4.68 11.33
CA TYR A 65 -0.35 5.92 10.92
C TYR A 65 -1.37 6.98 10.50
N GLY A 66 -2.35 6.60 9.69
CA GLY A 66 -3.41 7.47 9.19
C GLY A 66 -4.27 8.10 10.28
N GLU A 67 -4.46 7.42 11.40
CA GLU A 67 -5.18 7.96 12.56
C GLU A 67 -4.49 9.19 13.20
N LYS A 68 -3.23 9.45 12.86
CA LYS A 68 -2.44 10.53 13.47
C LYS A 68 -2.65 11.92 12.84
N GLY A 69 -3.32 12.01 11.68
CA GLY A 69 -3.61 13.28 11.02
C GLY A 69 -4.16 13.18 9.60
N ASP A 70 -4.56 14.31 9.02
CA ASP A 70 -5.19 14.36 7.68
C ASP A 70 -4.22 13.99 6.55
N VAL A 71 -2.95 14.40 6.63
CA VAL A 71 -1.93 14.08 5.61
C VAL A 71 -1.64 12.58 5.62
N GLU A 72 -1.50 12.03 6.82
CA GLU A 72 -1.25 10.63 7.09
C GLU A 72 -2.42 9.77 6.61
N ALA A 73 -3.66 10.20 6.88
CA ALA A 73 -4.86 9.52 6.42
C ALA A 73 -4.95 9.51 4.89
N ARG A 74 -4.56 10.61 4.22
CA ARG A 74 -4.49 10.67 2.75
C ARG A 74 -3.44 9.73 2.18
N LEU A 75 -2.25 9.69 2.79
CA LEU A 75 -1.19 8.75 2.41
C LEU A 75 -1.65 7.30 2.60
N ALA A 76 -2.33 6.99 3.70
CA ALA A 76 -2.88 5.66 3.96
C ALA A 76 -3.93 5.24 2.91
N CYS A 77 -4.87 6.13 2.56
CA CYS A 77 -5.87 5.86 1.53
C CYS A 77 -5.25 5.68 0.15
N GLY A 78 -4.30 6.54 -0.22
CA GLY A 78 -3.56 6.43 -1.48
C GLY A 78 -2.75 5.14 -1.59
N PHE A 79 -2.04 4.76 -0.51
CA PHE A 79 -1.30 3.50 -0.45
C PHE A 79 -2.23 2.28 -0.55
N ALA A 80 -3.35 2.28 0.18
CA ALA A 80 -4.34 1.21 0.08
C ALA A 80 -4.90 1.10 -1.35
N ALA A 81 -5.14 2.22 -2.03
CA ALA A 81 -5.64 2.21 -3.40
C ALA A 81 -4.59 1.64 -4.37
N ASP A 82 -3.32 2.01 -4.22
CA ASP A 82 -2.26 1.49 -5.07
C ASP A 82 -1.98 -0.01 -4.82
N MET A 83 -2.02 -0.45 -3.55
CA MET A 83 -1.92 -1.87 -3.18
C MET A 83 -3.04 -2.71 -3.80
N ILE A 84 -4.30 -2.25 -3.75
CA ILE A 84 -5.41 -2.95 -4.41
C ILE A 84 -5.19 -3.00 -5.92
N HIS A 85 -4.75 -1.90 -6.54
CA HIS A 85 -4.52 -1.84 -7.97
C HIS A 85 -3.41 -2.81 -8.40
N ASP A 86 -2.28 -2.87 -7.68
CA ASP A 86 -1.22 -3.85 -7.93
C ASP A 86 -1.77 -5.28 -7.82
N LEU A 87 -2.54 -5.58 -6.77
CA LEU A 87 -3.10 -6.92 -6.60
C LEU A 87 -4.08 -7.29 -7.72
N ILE A 88 -4.98 -6.38 -8.13
CA ILE A 88 -5.90 -6.60 -9.26
C ILE A 88 -5.12 -6.90 -10.53
N THR A 89 -4.12 -6.09 -10.86
CA THR A 89 -3.36 -6.23 -12.11
C THR A 89 -2.46 -7.48 -12.10
N ARG A 90 -2.01 -7.91 -10.92
CA ARG A 90 -1.27 -9.16 -10.72
C ARG A 90 -2.12 -10.41 -10.91
N ILE A 91 -3.37 -10.39 -10.45
CA ILE A 91 -4.26 -11.58 -10.51
C ILE A 91 -5.08 -11.66 -11.79
N ALA A 92 -5.29 -10.55 -12.51
CA ALA A 92 -6.10 -10.54 -13.73
C ALA A 92 -5.56 -11.51 -14.78
N GLY A 93 -6.38 -12.49 -15.18
CA GLY A 93 -5.99 -13.57 -16.10
C GLY A 93 -5.20 -14.71 -15.43
N ARG A 94 -4.94 -14.62 -14.12
CA ARG A 94 -4.26 -15.62 -13.29
C ARG A 94 -5.10 -16.05 -12.08
N GLU A 95 -6.40 -15.76 -12.06
CA GLU A 95 -7.27 -16.02 -10.90
C GLU A 95 -7.31 -17.52 -10.56
N ALA A 96 -7.36 -18.39 -11.57
CA ALA A 96 -7.32 -19.84 -11.37
C ALA A 96 -6.00 -20.32 -10.74
N LEU A 97 -4.86 -19.68 -11.06
CA LEU A 97 -3.56 -19.99 -10.44
C LEU A 97 -3.57 -19.65 -8.94
N TRP A 98 -4.28 -18.60 -8.56
CA TRP A 98 -4.45 -18.17 -7.16
C TRP A 98 -5.61 -18.91 -6.46
N GLY A 99 -6.40 -19.70 -7.18
CA GLY A 99 -7.58 -20.39 -6.66
C GLY A 99 -8.72 -19.46 -6.26
N VAL A 100 -8.82 -18.31 -6.90
CA VAL A 100 -9.86 -17.29 -6.65
C VAL A 100 -10.81 -17.17 -7.86
N PRO A 101 -12.05 -16.70 -7.67
CA PRO A 101 -12.95 -16.43 -8.79
C PRO A 101 -12.44 -15.25 -9.63
N ILE A 102 -12.97 -15.11 -10.86
CA ILE A 102 -12.70 -13.95 -11.72
C ILE A 102 -13.10 -12.66 -11.00
N ALA A 103 -12.21 -11.65 -11.07
CA ALA A 103 -12.39 -10.34 -10.45
C ALA A 103 -12.79 -10.40 -8.95
N PRO A 104 -11.98 -11.06 -8.09
CA PRO A 104 -12.33 -11.26 -6.69
C PRO A 104 -12.31 -9.94 -5.88
N LEU A 105 -11.64 -8.91 -6.41
CA LEU A 105 -11.51 -7.58 -5.83
C LEU A 105 -12.44 -6.53 -6.45
N LYS A 106 -13.44 -6.94 -7.25
CA LYS A 106 -14.34 -6.00 -7.96
C LYS A 106 -15.02 -4.98 -7.03
N ASN A 107 -15.29 -5.36 -5.79
CA ASN A 107 -15.96 -4.50 -4.81
C ASN A 107 -15.05 -3.37 -4.30
N ALA A 108 -13.74 -3.42 -4.56
CA ALA A 108 -12.81 -2.34 -4.23
C ALA A 108 -12.75 -1.24 -5.31
N HIS A 109 -13.42 -1.43 -6.46
CA HIS A 109 -13.42 -0.43 -7.55
C HIS A 109 -13.86 0.98 -7.10
N PRO A 110 -14.94 1.16 -6.32
CA PRO A 110 -15.34 2.50 -5.86
C PRO A 110 -14.25 3.20 -5.03
N PHE A 111 -13.47 2.43 -4.26
CA PHE A 111 -12.34 2.96 -3.50
C PHE A 111 -11.21 3.44 -4.43
N LEU A 112 -10.90 2.66 -5.48
CA LEU A 112 -9.91 3.04 -6.50
C LEU A 112 -10.33 4.28 -7.29
N GLU A 113 -11.60 4.36 -7.67
CA GLU A 113 -12.17 5.51 -8.39
C GLU A 113 -12.04 6.81 -7.57
N THR A 114 -12.01 6.70 -6.25
CA THR A 114 -11.90 7.84 -5.32
C THR A 114 -10.45 8.21 -5.01
N PHE A 115 -9.63 7.22 -4.63
CA PHE A 115 -8.32 7.44 -4.01
C PHE A 115 -7.13 7.19 -4.96
N ARG A 116 -7.39 6.86 -6.23
CA ARG A 116 -6.36 6.70 -7.27
C ARG A 116 -6.56 7.63 -8.47
N THR A 117 -7.34 8.71 -8.31
CA THR A 117 -7.44 9.73 -9.36
C THR A 117 -6.08 10.40 -9.59
N PRO A 118 -5.79 10.88 -10.81
CA PRO A 118 -4.56 11.62 -11.07
C PRO A 118 -4.37 12.79 -10.12
N GLU A 119 -5.44 13.52 -9.81
CA GLU A 119 -5.42 14.66 -8.89
C GLU A 119 -5.10 14.23 -7.46
N TYR A 120 -5.67 13.11 -6.99
CA TYR A 120 -5.41 12.60 -5.65
C TYR A 120 -3.96 12.15 -5.51
N VAL A 121 -3.46 11.32 -6.44
CA VAL A 121 -2.07 10.82 -6.39
C VAL A 121 -1.07 11.97 -6.50
N ALA A 122 -1.32 12.94 -7.39
CA ALA A 122 -0.47 14.12 -7.52
C ALA A 122 -0.41 14.95 -6.22
N SER A 123 -1.51 15.02 -5.48
CA SER A 123 -1.56 15.77 -4.20
C SER A 123 -0.64 15.16 -3.12
N LEU A 124 -0.34 13.85 -3.19
CA LEU A 124 0.51 13.16 -2.21
C LEU A 124 2.00 13.45 -2.41
N ALA A 125 2.42 13.88 -3.61
CA ALA A 125 3.84 14.02 -3.95
C ALA A 125 4.52 15.22 -3.29
N THR A 126 3.76 16.22 -2.83
CA THR A 126 4.30 17.52 -2.40
C THR A 126 4.52 17.61 -0.89
N THR A 127 3.88 16.75 -0.10
CA THR A 127 3.90 16.82 1.36
C THR A 127 4.27 15.47 1.95
N PRO A 128 5.54 15.27 2.37
CA PRO A 128 5.88 14.10 3.15
C PRO A 128 5.12 14.14 4.48
N GLY A 129 4.47 13.04 4.85
CA GLY A 129 3.73 12.96 6.11
C GLY A 129 4.66 13.02 7.33
N PRO A 130 4.25 13.65 8.45
CA PRO A 130 4.99 13.62 9.71
C PRO A 130 5.31 12.18 10.12
N ARG A 131 6.52 11.93 10.62
CA ARG A 131 6.96 10.55 10.95
C ARG A 131 6.35 10.03 12.25
N HIS A 132 5.98 10.94 13.15
CA HIS A 132 5.48 10.62 14.50
C HIS A 132 6.39 9.65 15.26
N LEU A 133 7.70 9.85 15.13
CA LEU A 133 8.67 9.19 15.99
C LEU A 133 8.67 9.90 17.35
N ASP A 134 9.10 9.19 18.40
CA ASP A 134 9.38 9.84 19.67
C ASP A 134 10.57 10.81 19.55
N ASP A 135 10.67 11.73 20.52
CA ASP A 135 11.68 12.80 20.50
C ASP A 135 13.11 12.25 20.46
N ASP A 136 13.37 11.10 21.08
CA ASP A 136 14.69 10.46 21.08
C ASP A 136 15.04 9.95 19.68
N MET A 137 14.11 9.30 18.98
CA MET A 137 14.28 8.81 17.62
C MET A 137 14.34 9.95 16.59
N GLU A 138 13.60 11.04 16.80
CA GLU A 138 13.73 12.27 16.01
C GLU A 138 15.16 12.86 16.14
N MET A 139 15.66 12.98 17.38
CA MET A 139 17.03 13.46 17.65
C MET A 139 18.09 12.58 17.01
N VAL A 140 17.95 11.25 17.10
CA VAL A 140 18.86 10.29 16.45
C VAL A 140 18.85 10.47 14.94
N ALA A 141 17.67 10.55 14.33
CA ALA A 141 17.54 10.71 12.88
C ALA A 141 18.18 12.02 12.39
N ASP A 142 17.97 13.13 13.11
CA ASP A 142 18.54 14.43 12.76
C ASP A 142 20.07 14.44 12.90
N THR A 143 20.60 13.75 13.91
CA THR A 143 22.05 13.59 14.09
C THR A 143 22.67 12.86 12.90
N PHE A 144 22.12 11.71 12.50
CA PHE A 144 22.61 10.96 11.36
C PHE A 144 22.44 11.71 10.03
N ARG A 145 21.31 12.42 9.85
CA ARG A 145 21.09 13.28 8.68
C ARG A 145 22.12 14.40 8.61
N SER A 146 22.41 15.07 9.73
CA SER A 146 23.44 16.11 9.79
C SER A 146 24.83 15.56 9.46
N PHE A 147 25.17 14.34 9.89
CA PHE A 147 26.45 13.73 9.55
C PHE A 147 26.51 13.38 8.06
N ALA A 148 25.44 12.80 7.51
CA ALA A 148 25.35 12.47 6.09
C ALA A 148 25.54 13.71 5.20
N GLU A 149 24.88 14.83 5.52
CA GLU A 149 24.98 16.07 4.74
C GLU A 149 26.35 16.77 4.89
N LYS A 150 26.93 16.78 6.10
CA LYS A 150 28.18 17.53 6.36
C LYS A 150 29.44 16.76 6.02
N VAL A 151 29.40 15.44 6.11
CA VAL A 151 30.60 14.58 5.98
C VAL A 151 30.49 13.70 4.74
N ILE A 152 29.46 12.85 4.65
CA ILE A 152 29.38 11.84 3.58
C ILE A 152 29.17 12.48 2.21
N LYS A 153 28.17 13.35 2.06
CA LYS A 153 27.77 13.93 0.76
C LYS A 153 28.90 14.70 0.05
N PRO A 154 29.70 15.56 0.73
CA PRO A 154 30.83 16.23 0.08
C PRO A 154 31.96 15.32 -0.41
N GLN A 155 31.98 14.05 -0.01
CA GLN A 155 33.06 13.09 -0.28
C GLN A 155 32.63 11.96 -1.22
N ALA A 156 31.37 11.95 -1.64
CA ALA A 156 30.77 10.93 -2.48
C ALA A 156 30.88 11.22 -4.00
N GLU A 157 31.57 12.31 -4.36
CA GLU A 157 31.92 12.71 -5.73
C GLU A 157 33.39 12.40 -6.04
#